data_AF-A0A818UUZ2-F1
#
_entry.id   AF-A0A818UUZ2-F1
#
_cell.length_a   1.000
_cell.length_b   1.000
_cell.length_c   1.000
_cell.angle_alpha   90.00
_cell.angle_beta   90.00
_cell.angle_gamma   90.00
#
_symmetry.space_group_name_H-M   'P 1'
#
loop_
_entity.id
_entity.type
_entity.pdbx_description
1 polymer ?
#
loop_
_entity_poly.entity_id
_entity_poly.type
_entity_poly.pdbx_seq_one_letter_code
_entity_poly.pdbx_strand_id
1 'polypeptide(L)'
;MAMASSKTQCFKCKIEKITYPCKGCSNEFCLIHLTEHQQILNEELNQITNDYNEFKPKINEQKEQSHNYSVIKKINQWEINRIERTRQQAQEYRELVIKSSASLTVINDIEMKFNDLSEQIKQIHKENVFNEINLNYLTDQLKKMIQDLNNPPNISIAPDSQSQVDEILLIVSRKHRWDRWRQIAITVAGGNDQGQKLNQLNGPQGIFIDKNKNIFIADLWNHRIVQWKCGAKEGQIIAGGNGKGNGMGQLNEPSDVIVDQKNHSIIIADSENRRVTRWFNQKQQILIKNIDCWGLTMDKHGFLYVSDWKYNEVRRWKMEEYNNNGIVVAGGNGKGNHLNQFDGPSFIFEKDAKQGIVVAGGNGKGGNLNQLLHPRGVVVDHLGQIYVADCMNHRVVRWCEGKSEGETVVGGNKRRNQSNRSKGPMGLSFDDEGNLYVADFNYHRIESFKIIL
;
A
#
# COMPACT_ATOMS: atom_id res chain seq x y z
N MET A 1 -8.84 33.73 82.52
CA MET A 1 -8.30 32.80 83.52
C MET A 1 -7.56 31.72 82.75
N ALA A 2 -6.26 31.48 82.90
CA ALA A 2 -5.53 31.24 84.14
C ALA A 2 -4.20 32.00 84.22
N MET A 3 -3.79 32.26 85.46
CA MET A 3 -2.48 32.77 85.86
C MET A 3 -1.39 31.74 85.58
N ALA A 4 -0.29 32.16 84.97
CA ALA A 4 1.03 31.53 85.11
C ALA A 4 2.09 32.63 84.98
N SER A 5 2.54 33.16 86.12
CA SER A 5 3.68 34.07 86.18
C SER A 5 4.98 33.26 86.16
N SER A 6 5.28 32.56 85.07
CA SER A 6 6.62 32.01 84.84
C SER A 6 7.49 33.09 84.22
N LYS A 7 8.55 33.50 84.92
CA LYS A 7 9.60 34.33 84.30
C LYS A 7 10.32 33.44 83.29
N THR A 8 10.19 33.72 82.00
CA THR A 8 10.99 33.07 80.94
C THR A 8 11.74 34.14 80.16
N GLN A 9 12.68 33.71 79.32
CA GLN A 9 13.56 34.63 78.61
C GLN A 9 12.88 35.18 77.35
N CYS A 10 12.75 36.51 77.25
CA CYS A 10 12.18 37.13 76.06
C CYS A 10 13.03 36.86 74.82
N PHE A 11 12.43 36.36 73.74
CA PHE A 11 13.12 35.99 72.50
C PHE A 11 13.98 37.12 71.91
N LYS A 12 13.49 38.37 71.94
CA LYS A 12 14.16 39.54 71.36
C LYS A 12 15.26 40.12 72.27
N CYS A 13 14.95 40.54 73.49
CA CYS A 13 15.94 41.19 74.36
C CYS A 13 16.71 40.24 75.30
N LYS A 14 16.42 38.93 75.30
CA LYS A 14 17.13 37.89 76.06
C LYS A 14 17.17 38.11 77.59
N ILE A 15 16.25 38.89 78.15
CA ILE A 15 16.13 39.12 79.60
C ILE A 15 15.00 38.25 80.16
N GLU A 16 15.21 37.65 81.33
CA GLU A 16 14.18 36.91 82.08
C GLU A 16 13.16 37.87 82.71
N LYS A 17 11.92 37.79 82.24
CA LYS A 17 10.79 38.61 82.73
C LYS A 17 9.48 37.90 82.44
N ILE A 18 8.36 38.53 82.78
CA ILE A 18 7.04 38.03 82.37
C ILE A 18 6.95 38.16 80.85
N THR A 19 6.74 37.04 80.18
CA THR A 19 6.63 36.92 78.73
C THR A 19 5.24 36.38 78.37
N TYR A 20 4.91 36.54 77.09
CA TYR A 20 3.66 36.14 76.49
C TYR A 20 3.99 35.47 75.15
N PRO A 21 3.40 34.31 74.85
CA PRO A 21 3.64 33.60 73.59
C PRO A 21 2.98 34.31 72.40
N CYS A 22 3.71 34.45 71.30
CA CYS A 22 3.14 34.88 70.03
C CYS A 22 2.42 33.71 69.35
N LYS A 23 1.14 33.89 69.03
CA LYS A 23 0.31 32.87 68.36
C LYS A 23 0.80 32.48 66.96
N GLY A 24 1.58 33.33 66.29
CA GLY A 24 2.00 33.13 64.90
C GLY A 24 3.39 32.48 64.72
N CYS A 25 4.32 32.67 65.64
CA CYS A 25 5.72 32.21 65.49
C CYS A 25 6.23 31.34 66.65
N SER A 26 5.34 30.92 67.56
CA SER A 26 5.62 30.03 68.70
C SER A 26 6.70 30.53 69.69
N ASN A 27 7.17 31.77 69.56
CA ASN A 27 8.18 32.38 70.42
C ASN A 27 7.54 33.19 71.57
N GLU A 28 8.24 33.29 72.70
CA GLU A 28 7.82 34.09 73.86
C GLU A 28 8.48 35.47 73.92
N PHE A 29 7.68 36.51 74.11
CA PHE A 29 8.14 37.90 74.13
C PHE A 29 7.66 38.62 75.38
N CYS A 30 8.42 39.57 75.91
CA CYS A 30 7.84 40.50 76.87
C CYS A 30 6.81 41.41 76.18
N LEU A 31 5.90 41.99 76.96
CA LEU A 31 4.77 42.77 76.45
C LEU A 31 5.17 43.80 75.37
N ILE A 32 6.22 44.59 75.60
CA ILE A 32 6.69 45.62 74.65
C ILE A 32 7.11 45.00 73.30
N HIS A 33 8.00 44.01 73.33
CA HIS A 33 8.49 43.36 72.11
C HIS A 33 7.43 42.50 71.42
N LEU A 34 6.42 41.99 72.15
CA LEU A 34 5.29 41.30 71.53
C LEU A 34 4.48 42.29 70.67
N THR A 35 4.21 43.48 71.19
CA THR A 35 3.50 44.53 70.46
C THR A 35 4.28 44.99 69.24
N GLU A 36 5.58 45.24 69.36
CA GLU A 36 6.44 45.58 68.21
C GLU A 36 6.45 44.47 67.15
N HIS A 37 6.57 43.21 67.58
CA HIS A 37 6.58 42.07 66.66
C HIS A 37 5.24 41.91 65.93
N GLN A 38 4.12 42.14 66.62
CA GLN A 38 2.79 42.14 66.02
C GLN A 38 2.58 43.31 65.05
N GLN A 39 3.18 44.48 65.31
CA GLN A 39 3.16 45.61 64.38
C GLN A 39 3.90 45.28 63.08
N ILE A 40 5.10 44.72 63.16
CA ILE A 40 5.88 44.31 61.97
C ILE A 40 5.11 43.28 61.14
N LEU A 41 4.52 42.26 61.78
CA LEU A 41 3.71 41.25 61.08
C LEU A 41 2.48 41.87 60.40
N ASN A 42 1.85 42.86 61.01
CA ASN A 42 0.72 43.57 60.40
C ASN A 42 1.16 44.43 59.21
N GLU A 43 2.34 45.06 59.28
CA GLU A 43 2.91 45.82 58.16
C GLU A 43 3.23 44.92 56.96
N GLU A 44 3.86 43.75 57.21
CA GLU A 44 4.11 42.76 56.16
C GLU A 44 2.82 42.23 55.54
N LEU A 45 1.80 41.94 56.35
CA LEU A 45 0.49 41.50 55.86
C LEU A 45 -0.20 42.58 55.03
N ASN A 46 -0.11 43.85 55.45
CA ASN A 46 -0.65 44.97 54.69
C ASN A 46 0.06 45.14 53.34
N GLN A 47 1.39 44.96 53.30
CA GLN A 47 2.15 45.02 52.05
C GLN A 47 1.73 43.91 51.08
N ILE A 48 1.64 42.67 51.56
CA ILE A 48 1.17 41.53 50.74
C ILE A 48 -0.26 41.76 50.25
N THR A 49 -1.12 42.34 51.09
CA THR A 49 -2.51 42.66 50.73
C THR A 49 -2.58 43.75 49.66
N ASN A 50 -1.73 44.77 49.74
CA ASN A 50 -1.62 45.83 48.74
C ASN A 50 -1.11 45.27 47.40
N ASP A 51 -0.05 44.47 47.42
CA ASP A 51 0.51 43.83 46.22
C ASP A 51 -0.55 42.92 45.55
N TYR A 52 -1.31 42.17 46.35
CA TYR A 52 -2.43 41.36 45.86
C TYR A 52 -3.54 42.22 45.22
N ASN A 53 -3.91 43.33 45.85
CA ASN A 53 -4.95 44.23 45.36
C ASN A 53 -4.52 45.00 44.10
N GLU A 54 -3.21 45.23 43.90
CA GLU A 54 -2.68 45.83 42.67
C GLU A 54 -2.54 44.80 41.53
N PHE A 55 -2.25 43.54 41.87
CA PHE A 55 -2.07 42.46 40.89
C PHE A 55 -3.40 41.87 40.38
N LYS A 56 -4.41 41.79 41.24
CA LYS A 56 -5.73 41.21 40.92
C LYS A 56 -6.48 41.89 39.75
N PRO A 57 -6.52 43.24 39.63
CA PRO A 57 -7.10 43.91 38.48
C PRO A 57 -6.34 43.60 37.18
N LYS A 58 -4.99 43.55 37.22
CA LYS A 58 -4.13 43.27 36.06
C LYS A 58 -4.36 41.86 35.50
N ILE A 59 -4.68 40.87 36.36
CA ILE A 59 -5.08 39.52 35.92
C ILE A 59 -6.45 39.54 35.23
N ASN A 60 -7.41 40.30 35.77
CA ASN A 60 -8.77 40.37 35.19
C ASN A 60 -8.77 41.12 33.85
N GLU A 61 -8.00 42.20 33.72
CA GLU A 61 -7.79 42.90 32.44
C GLU A 61 -7.15 41.99 31.37
N GLN A 62 -6.16 41.17 31.74
CA GLN A 62 -5.56 40.22 30.80
C GLN A 62 -6.50 39.07 30.41
N LYS A 63 -7.40 38.65 31.31
CA LYS A 63 -8.44 37.65 30.98
C LYS A 63 -9.44 38.16 29.94
N GLU A 64 -9.82 39.44 30.01
CA GLU A 64 -10.73 40.06 29.04
C GLU A 64 -10.05 40.34 27.69
N GLN A 65 -8.73 40.56 27.67
CA GLN A 65 -7.93 40.76 26.45
C GLN A 65 -7.18 39.50 26.00
N SER A 66 -7.81 38.32 26.11
CA SER A 66 -7.18 37.03 25.80
C SER A 66 -6.62 36.91 24.36
N HIS A 67 -7.15 37.68 23.40
CA HIS A 67 -6.64 37.73 22.02
C HIS A 67 -5.32 38.51 21.88
N ASN A 68 -4.91 39.27 22.90
CA ASN A 68 -3.66 40.03 22.92
C ASN A 68 -2.46 39.25 23.44
N TYR A 69 -2.65 38.04 23.96
CA TYR A 69 -1.52 37.19 24.33
C TYR A 69 -0.64 36.96 23.11
N SER A 70 0.67 37.21 23.27
CA SER A 70 1.64 37.10 22.18
C SER A 70 1.66 35.72 21.53
N VAL A 71 1.36 34.68 22.31
CA VAL A 71 1.21 33.29 21.83
C VAL A 71 -0.07 33.13 21.00
N ILE A 72 -1.21 33.68 21.43
CA ILE A 72 -2.47 33.63 20.67
C ILE A 72 -2.35 34.41 19.36
N LYS A 73 -1.71 35.59 19.35
CA LYS A 73 -1.42 36.32 18.10
C LYS A 73 -0.55 35.52 17.13
N LYS A 74 0.46 34.81 17.63
CA LYS A 74 1.29 33.91 16.81
C LYS A 74 0.50 32.71 16.27
N ILE A 75 -0.40 32.14 17.07
CA ILE A 75 -1.29 31.05 16.65
C ILE A 75 -2.25 31.54 15.56
N ASN A 76 -2.91 32.68 15.77
CA ASN A 76 -3.82 33.27 14.79
C ASN A 76 -3.10 33.62 13.48
N GLN A 77 -1.90 34.20 13.55
CA GLN A 77 -1.11 34.49 12.35
C GLN A 77 -0.64 33.22 11.63
N TRP A 78 -0.25 32.18 12.39
CA TRP A 78 0.08 30.87 11.81
C TRP A 78 -1.13 30.24 11.12
N GLU A 79 -2.31 30.34 11.72
CA GLU A 79 -3.57 29.82 11.17
C GLU A 79 -3.97 30.56 9.88
N ILE A 80 -3.91 31.89 9.86
CA ILE A 80 -4.15 32.70 8.65
C ILE A 80 -3.17 32.31 7.54
N ASN A 81 -1.87 32.25 7.85
CA ASN A 81 -0.84 31.88 6.87
C ASN A 81 -1.02 30.44 6.35
N ARG A 82 -1.58 29.54 7.15
CA ARG A 82 -1.89 28.17 6.74
C ARG A 82 -3.08 28.14 5.78
N ILE A 83 -4.16 28.85 6.12
CA ILE A 83 -5.37 28.95 5.28
C ILE A 83 -5.05 29.54 3.90
N GLU A 84 -4.23 30.59 3.86
CA GLU A 84 -3.83 31.23 2.60
C GLU A 84 -3.00 30.29 1.71
N ARG A 85 -2.04 29.55 2.29
CA ARG A 85 -1.25 28.55 1.56
C ARG A 85 -2.13 27.44 0.98
N THR A 86 -3.08 26.93 1.76
CA THR A 86 -4.02 25.89 1.30
C THR A 86 -4.88 26.40 0.14
N ARG A 87 -5.38 27.66 0.21
CA ARG A 87 -6.16 28.26 -0.88
C ARG A 87 -5.34 28.44 -2.15
N GLN A 88 -4.08 28.87 -2.02
CA GLN A 88 -3.19 29.06 -3.16
C GLN A 88 -2.86 27.72 -3.84
N GLN A 89 -2.52 26.69 -3.06
CA GLN A 89 -2.30 25.33 -3.58
C GLN A 89 -3.53 24.78 -4.31
N ALA A 90 -4.73 24.93 -3.74
CA ALA A 90 -5.97 24.50 -4.39
C ALA A 90 -6.22 25.21 -5.72
N GLN A 91 -5.87 26.51 -5.82
CA GLN A 91 -6.02 27.26 -7.07
C GLN A 91 -5.00 26.84 -8.12
N GLU A 92 -3.74 26.59 -7.72
CA GLU A 92 -2.70 26.06 -8.60
C GLU A 92 -3.08 24.69 -9.17
N TYR A 93 -3.65 23.79 -8.34
CA TYR A 93 -4.17 22.51 -8.82
C TYR A 93 -5.31 22.65 -9.82
N ARG A 94 -6.26 23.57 -9.60
CA ARG A 94 -7.35 23.84 -10.56
C ARG A 94 -6.83 24.30 -11.91
N GLU A 95 -5.88 25.25 -11.91
CA GLU A 95 -5.27 25.72 -13.15
C GLU A 95 -4.48 24.64 -13.88
N LEU A 96 -3.80 23.76 -13.15
CA LEU A 96 -3.10 22.61 -13.72
C LEU A 96 -4.07 21.61 -14.37
N VAL A 97 -5.23 21.31 -13.77
CA VAL A 97 -6.25 20.45 -14.38
C VAL A 97 -6.75 21.06 -15.69
N ILE A 98 -7.10 22.35 -15.68
CA ILE A 98 -7.67 23.06 -16.84
C ILE A 98 -6.65 23.21 -17.98
N LYS A 99 -5.38 23.51 -17.66
CA LYS A 99 -4.31 23.66 -18.67
C LYS A 99 -3.72 22.32 -19.13
N SER A 100 -3.99 21.22 -18.42
CA SER A 100 -3.47 19.90 -18.83
C SER A 100 -4.14 19.43 -20.12
N SER A 101 -3.32 18.96 -21.06
CA SER A 101 -3.78 18.30 -22.29
C SER A 101 -4.59 17.02 -22.02
N ALA A 102 -4.60 16.54 -20.78
CA ALA A 102 -5.32 15.34 -20.35
C ALA A 102 -6.85 15.47 -20.49
N SER A 103 -7.43 16.65 -20.24
CA SER A 103 -8.88 16.89 -20.39
C SER A 103 -9.34 16.82 -21.85
N LEU A 104 -8.57 17.40 -22.79
CA LEU A 104 -8.83 17.25 -24.23
C LEU A 104 -8.71 15.79 -24.68
N THR A 105 -7.84 15.03 -24.03
CA THR A 105 -7.55 13.65 -24.42
C THR A 105 -8.66 12.68 -24.02
N VAL A 106 -9.23 12.85 -22.82
CA VAL A 106 -10.41 12.09 -22.36
C VAL A 106 -11.62 12.41 -23.23
N ILE A 107 -11.81 13.69 -23.57
CA ILE A 107 -12.87 14.13 -24.48
C ILE A 107 -12.72 13.47 -25.86
N ASN A 108 -11.52 13.50 -26.46
CA ASN A 108 -11.27 12.85 -27.75
C ASN A 108 -11.46 11.31 -27.71
N ASP A 109 -11.07 10.66 -26.60
CA ASP A 109 -11.25 9.22 -26.44
C ASP A 109 -12.76 8.86 -26.27
N ILE A 110 -13.54 9.70 -25.60
CA ILE A 110 -15.01 9.58 -25.51
C ILE A 110 -15.64 9.83 -26.88
N GLU A 111 -15.18 10.83 -27.64
CA GLU A 111 -15.64 11.08 -29.02
C GLU A 111 -15.40 9.89 -29.95
N MET A 112 -14.23 9.24 -29.87
CA MET A 112 -13.96 8.03 -30.64
C MET A 112 -14.89 6.87 -30.25
N LYS A 113 -15.11 6.64 -28.96
CA LYS A 113 -16.07 5.62 -28.47
C LYS A 113 -17.50 5.92 -28.92
N PHE A 114 -17.88 7.20 -28.94
CA PHE A 114 -19.19 7.64 -29.41
C PHE A 114 -19.37 7.40 -30.92
N ASN A 115 -18.32 7.65 -31.71
CA ASN A 115 -18.32 7.36 -33.15
C ASN A 115 -18.43 5.86 -33.44
N ASP A 116 -17.72 5.01 -32.68
CA ASP A 116 -17.83 3.55 -32.79
C ASP A 116 -19.23 3.05 -32.43
N LEU A 117 -19.82 3.56 -31.33
CA LEU A 117 -21.20 3.26 -30.95
C LEU A 117 -22.20 3.66 -32.05
N SER A 118 -21.99 4.81 -32.69
CA SER A 118 -22.80 5.27 -33.82
C SER A 118 -22.72 4.33 -35.03
N GLU A 119 -21.55 3.78 -35.30
CA GLU A 119 -21.33 2.83 -36.39
C GLU A 119 -21.96 1.45 -36.10
N GLN A 120 -21.88 0.99 -34.86
CA GLN A 120 -22.57 -0.23 -34.40
C GLN A 120 -24.09 -0.09 -34.52
N ILE A 121 -24.67 1.06 -34.14
CA ILE A 121 -26.11 1.33 -34.29
C ILE A 121 -26.51 1.27 -35.77
N LYS A 122 -25.72 1.86 -36.66
CA LYS A 122 -25.97 1.82 -38.12
C LYS A 122 -25.91 0.39 -38.67
N GLN A 123 -24.98 -0.43 -38.19
CA GLN A 123 -24.85 -1.82 -38.62
C GLN A 123 -26.03 -2.67 -38.15
N ILE A 124 -26.46 -2.52 -36.89
CA ILE A 124 -27.64 -3.22 -36.34
C ILE A 124 -28.91 -2.87 -37.12
N HIS A 125 -29.07 -1.59 -37.50
CA HIS A 125 -30.16 -1.15 -38.37
C HIS A 125 -30.10 -1.76 -39.77
N LYS A 126 -28.90 -1.94 -40.32
CA LYS A 126 -28.69 -2.52 -41.66
C LYS A 126 -28.95 -4.03 -41.70
N GLU A 127 -28.59 -4.75 -40.63
CA GLU A 127 -28.75 -6.21 -40.53
C GLU A 127 -30.13 -6.61 -39.99
N ASN A 128 -30.91 -5.65 -39.49
CA ASN A 128 -32.28 -5.85 -39.00
C ASN A 128 -32.39 -6.82 -37.80
N VAL A 129 -31.33 -6.92 -36.99
CA VAL A 129 -31.20 -7.87 -35.85
C VAL A 129 -31.51 -7.20 -34.50
N PHE A 130 -32.39 -6.19 -34.49
CA PHE A 130 -32.66 -5.37 -33.31
C PHE A 130 -33.48 -6.13 -32.25
N ASN A 131 -33.02 -6.15 -30.99
CA ASN A 131 -33.69 -6.81 -29.87
C ASN A 131 -33.36 -6.11 -28.53
N GLU A 132 -34.05 -6.50 -27.46
CA GLU A 132 -33.93 -5.89 -26.13
C GLU A 132 -32.53 -6.03 -25.51
N ILE A 133 -31.80 -7.10 -25.85
CA ILE A 133 -30.42 -7.33 -25.41
C ILE A 133 -29.48 -6.29 -26.05
N ASN A 134 -29.65 -6.04 -27.34
CA ASN A 134 -28.89 -5.03 -28.07
C ASN A 134 -29.17 -3.62 -27.51
N LEU A 135 -30.42 -3.35 -27.14
CA LEU A 135 -30.86 -2.08 -26.56
C LEU A 135 -30.23 -1.83 -25.17
N ASN A 136 -30.24 -2.84 -24.31
CA ASN A 136 -29.63 -2.78 -22.98
C ASN A 136 -28.10 -2.62 -23.07
N TYR A 137 -27.46 -3.36 -23.98
CA TYR A 137 -26.01 -3.25 -24.24
C TYR A 137 -25.60 -1.83 -24.67
N LEU A 138 -26.28 -1.25 -25.67
CA LEU A 138 -26.00 0.12 -26.14
C LEU A 138 -26.25 1.17 -25.05
N THR A 139 -27.32 0.97 -24.27
CA THR A 139 -27.67 1.87 -23.14
C THR A 139 -26.59 1.85 -22.06
N ASP A 140 -26.06 0.68 -21.72
CA ASP A 140 -25.02 0.56 -20.71
C ASP A 140 -23.67 1.14 -21.18
N GLN A 141 -23.34 1.00 -22.47
CA GLN A 141 -22.17 1.68 -23.07
C GLN A 141 -22.31 3.20 -22.95
N LEU A 142 -23.48 3.77 -23.28
CA LEU A 142 -23.73 5.20 -23.18
C LEU A 142 -23.64 5.70 -21.74
N LYS A 143 -24.24 4.98 -20.78
CA LYS A 143 -24.16 5.31 -19.34
C LYS A 143 -22.72 5.32 -18.84
N LYS A 144 -21.92 4.33 -19.25
CA LYS A 144 -20.50 4.26 -18.88
C LYS A 144 -19.71 5.45 -19.44
N MET A 145 -19.96 5.85 -20.69
CA MET A 145 -19.29 7.04 -21.28
C MET A 145 -19.68 8.34 -20.57
N ILE A 146 -20.95 8.50 -20.18
CA ILE A 146 -21.41 9.67 -19.40
C ILE A 146 -20.75 9.68 -18.00
N GLN A 147 -20.59 8.50 -17.39
CA GLN A 147 -19.90 8.37 -16.12
C GLN A 147 -18.41 8.72 -16.25
N ASP A 148 -17.73 8.24 -17.30
CA ASP A 148 -16.33 8.56 -17.59
C ASP A 148 -16.13 10.06 -17.90
N LEU A 149 -17.12 10.73 -18.50
CA LEU A 149 -17.07 12.18 -18.77
C LEU A 149 -17.17 13.01 -17.48
N ASN A 150 -18.08 12.61 -16.59
CA ASN A 150 -18.33 13.32 -15.33
C ASN A 150 -17.28 13.00 -14.25
N ASN A 151 -16.72 11.79 -14.28
CA ASN A 151 -15.71 11.30 -13.35
C ASN A 151 -14.56 10.66 -14.14
N PRO A 152 -13.68 11.47 -14.74
CA PRO A 152 -12.63 10.96 -15.60
C PRO A 152 -11.61 10.14 -14.78
N PRO A 153 -11.28 8.90 -15.20
CA PRO A 153 -10.54 7.94 -14.37
C PRO A 153 -9.08 8.34 -14.07
N ASN A 154 -8.59 9.37 -14.75
CA ASN A 154 -7.27 9.97 -14.55
C ASN A 154 -7.26 11.14 -13.55
N ILE A 155 -8.41 11.52 -12.97
CA ILE A 155 -8.50 12.56 -11.95
C ILE A 155 -9.16 11.94 -10.72
N SER A 156 -8.41 11.88 -9.62
CA SER A 156 -8.90 11.32 -8.36
C SER A 156 -8.62 12.27 -7.21
N ILE A 157 -9.53 12.34 -6.25
CA ILE A 157 -9.39 13.12 -5.02
C ILE A 157 -9.08 12.14 -3.91
N ALA A 158 -7.97 12.33 -3.20
CA ALA A 158 -7.53 11.45 -2.12
C ALA A 158 -7.69 12.18 -0.77
N PRO A 159 -8.26 11.54 0.27
CA PRO A 159 -8.32 12.16 1.58
C PRO A 159 -6.93 12.15 2.23
N ASP A 160 -6.43 13.32 2.64
CA ASP A 160 -5.20 13.42 3.42
C ASP A 160 -5.45 12.90 4.84
N SER A 161 -4.64 11.94 5.27
CA SER A 161 -4.71 11.34 6.60
C SER A 161 -4.29 12.28 7.76
N GLN A 162 -3.73 13.46 7.46
CA GLN A 162 -3.25 14.41 8.47
C GLN A 162 -3.90 15.79 8.44
N SER A 163 -4.70 16.14 7.44
CA SER A 163 -5.46 17.39 7.40
C SER A 163 -6.88 17.15 6.87
N GLN A 164 -7.89 17.79 7.48
CA GLN A 164 -9.30 17.75 7.04
C GLN A 164 -9.53 18.48 5.70
N VAL A 165 -8.58 18.41 4.78
CA VAL A 165 -8.68 18.96 3.43
C VAL A 165 -8.31 17.83 2.49
N ASP A 166 -9.23 17.51 1.58
CA ASP A 166 -9.00 16.52 0.55
C ASP A 166 -7.84 16.97 -0.36
N GLU A 167 -6.78 16.19 -0.44
CA GLU A 167 -5.66 16.46 -1.32
C GLU A 167 -6.08 16.07 -2.75
N ILE A 168 -6.09 17.03 -3.68
CA ILE A 168 -6.38 16.74 -5.09
C ILE A 168 -5.11 16.13 -5.69
N LEU A 169 -5.05 14.80 -5.71
CA LEU A 169 -3.96 14.08 -6.33
C LEU A 169 -4.16 14.11 -7.86
N LEU A 170 -3.53 15.09 -8.50
CA LEU A 170 -3.45 15.19 -9.95
C LEU A 170 -2.51 14.11 -10.47
N ILE A 171 -3.03 12.88 -10.67
CA ILE A 171 -2.34 11.87 -11.48
C ILE A 171 -2.51 12.32 -12.93
N VAL A 172 -1.65 13.24 -13.36
CA VAL A 172 -1.45 13.48 -14.78
C VAL A 172 -0.84 12.20 -15.31
N SER A 173 -1.70 11.27 -15.75
CA SER A 173 -1.36 10.33 -16.80
C SER A 173 -1.02 11.20 -17.99
N ARG A 174 0.23 11.67 -18.04
CA ARG A 174 0.86 12.08 -19.29
C ARG A 174 0.55 10.91 -20.20
N LYS A 175 -0.18 11.14 -21.30
CA LYS A 175 -0.07 10.25 -22.45
C LYS A 175 1.42 10.30 -22.75
N HIS A 176 2.15 9.38 -22.14
CA HIS A 176 3.53 9.15 -22.44
C HIS A 176 3.51 8.84 -23.90
N ARG A 177 4.11 9.77 -24.63
CA ARG A 177 4.38 9.62 -26.04
C ARG A 177 5.40 8.49 -26.09
N TRP A 178 4.92 7.26 -26.00
CA TRP A 178 5.71 6.05 -26.18
C TRP A 178 7.00 6.13 -25.36
N ASP A 179 6.86 6.22 -24.04
CA ASP A 179 8.00 6.10 -23.15
C ASP A 179 8.50 4.68 -23.28
N ARG A 180 9.40 4.50 -24.25
CA ARG A 180 10.23 3.33 -24.39
C ARG A 180 10.89 3.19 -23.03
N TRP A 181 10.49 2.17 -22.27
CA TRP A 181 11.29 1.62 -21.19
C TRP A 181 12.74 1.67 -21.69
N ARG A 182 13.59 2.46 -21.05
CA ARG A 182 15.02 2.28 -21.29
C ARG A 182 15.27 0.89 -20.73
N GLN A 183 15.39 -0.11 -21.62
CA GLN A 183 15.54 -1.52 -21.30
C GLN A 183 16.92 -1.77 -20.67
N ILE A 184 17.20 -1.09 -19.57
CA ILE A 184 18.33 -1.31 -18.68
C ILE A 184 17.78 -2.24 -17.61
N ALA A 185 17.75 -3.54 -17.93
CA ALA A 185 17.48 -4.56 -16.94
C ALA A 185 18.63 -4.54 -15.92
N ILE A 186 18.31 -4.35 -14.64
CA ILE A 186 19.28 -4.44 -13.55
C ILE A 186 18.99 -5.74 -12.82
N THR A 187 19.98 -6.62 -12.71
CA THR A 187 19.86 -7.79 -11.85
C THR A 187 19.86 -7.33 -10.39
N VAL A 188 18.77 -7.62 -9.69
CA VAL A 188 18.54 -7.21 -8.29
C VAL A 188 18.59 -8.37 -7.31
N ALA A 189 18.47 -9.61 -7.81
CA ALA A 189 18.69 -10.82 -7.04
C ALA A 189 19.20 -11.97 -7.92
N GLY A 190 20.06 -12.83 -7.37
CA GLY A 190 20.69 -13.93 -8.10
C GLY A 190 21.73 -13.43 -9.12
N GLY A 191 21.81 -14.10 -10.28
CA GLY A 191 22.73 -13.74 -11.37
C GLY A 191 24.18 -14.18 -11.18
N ASN A 192 24.47 -15.00 -10.17
CA ASN A 192 25.79 -15.57 -9.89
C ASN A 192 25.80 -17.10 -10.18
N ASP A 193 25.27 -17.49 -11.33
CA ASP A 193 24.99 -18.89 -11.72
C ASP A 193 23.90 -19.59 -10.90
N GLN A 194 23.45 -20.73 -11.43
CA GLN A 194 22.54 -21.65 -10.75
C GLN A 194 23.21 -22.24 -9.51
N GLY A 195 22.51 -22.24 -8.37
CA GLY A 195 23.01 -22.93 -7.18
C GLY A 195 22.27 -22.60 -5.90
N GLN A 196 22.79 -23.08 -4.78
CA GLN A 196 22.18 -23.00 -3.45
C GLN A 196 22.78 -21.92 -2.54
N LYS A 197 23.84 -21.22 -2.97
CA LYS A 197 24.42 -20.12 -2.17
C LYS A 197 23.41 -18.98 -2.01
N LEU A 198 23.61 -18.13 -1.00
CA LEU A 198 22.68 -17.03 -0.71
C LEU A 198 22.66 -15.93 -1.77
N ASN A 199 23.71 -15.85 -2.59
CA ASN A 199 23.78 -14.98 -3.76
C ASN A 199 23.36 -15.68 -5.07
N GLN A 200 22.87 -16.92 -5.01
CA GLN A 200 22.44 -17.76 -6.13
C GLN A 200 20.95 -18.12 -6.01
N LEU A 201 20.32 -18.41 -7.15
CA LEU A 201 18.96 -18.91 -7.24
C LEU A 201 18.93 -20.15 -8.14
N ASN A 202 17.84 -20.89 -8.10
CA ASN A 202 17.63 -22.11 -8.88
C ASN A 202 16.14 -22.24 -9.25
N GLY A 203 15.81 -21.79 -10.46
CA GLY A 203 14.44 -21.78 -10.98
C GLY A 203 13.48 -20.86 -10.21
N PRO A 204 13.78 -19.56 -10.05
CA PRO A 204 12.88 -18.64 -9.35
C PRO A 204 11.52 -18.54 -10.07
N GLN A 205 10.41 -18.65 -9.33
CA GLN A 205 9.05 -18.65 -9.86
C GLN A 205 8.25 -17.43 -9.36
N GLY A 206 7.48 -17.60 -8.29
CA GLY A 206 6.71 -16.52 -7.68
C GLY A 206 7.61 -15.49 -7.02
N ILE A 207 7.25 -14.23 -7.20
CA ILE A 207 7.93 -13.09 -6.61
C ILE A 207 6.90 -12.16 -5.98
N PHE A 208 7.24 -11.62 -4.83
CA PHE A 208 6.46 -10.61 -4.16
C PHE A 208 7.37 -9.48 -3.69
N ILE A 209 6.95 -8.24 -3.91
CA ILE A 209 7.67 -7.05 -3.48
C ILE A 209 6.84 -6.36 -2.39
N ASP A 210 7.45 -6.12 -1.23
CA ASP A 210 6.80 -5.33 -0.18
C ASP A 210 7.03 -3.81 -0.36
N LYS A 211 6.35 -3.00 0.46
CA LYS A 211 6.46 -1.53 0.46
C LYS A 211 7.89 -1.01 0.74
N ASN A 212 8.74 -1.83 1.36
CA ASN A 212 10.13 -1.49 1.65
C ASN A 212 11.07 -1.95 0.52
N LYS A 213 10.54 -2.41 -0.62
CA LYS A 213 11.27 -3.00 -1.74
C LYS A 213 12.08 -4.24 -1.35
N ASN A 214 11.63 -4.98 -0.35
CA ASN A 214 12.16 -6.32 -0.12
C ASN A 214 11.55 -7.28 -1.12
N ILE A 215 12.39 -8.11 -1.73
CA ILE A 215 12.03 -9.07 -2.76
C ILE A 215 11.93 -10.44 -2.11
N PHE A 216 10.73 -11.01 -2.08
CA PHE A 216 10.45 -12.36 -1.62
C PHE A 216 10.39 -13.27 -2.85
N ILE A 217 11.21 -14.31 -2.88
CA ILE A 217 11.41 -15.15 -4.06
C ILE A 217 11.15 -16.60 -3.69
N ALA A 218 10.23 -17.24 -4.42
CA ALA A 218 10.07 -18.68 -4.41
C ALA A 218 11.18 -19.33 -5.25
N ASP A 219 12.22 -19.79 -4.57
CA ASP A 219 13.40 -20.43 -5.17
C ASP A 219 13.09 -21.94 -5.32
N LEU A 220 12.28 -22.23 -6.35
CA LEU A 220 11.55 -23.48 -6.55
C LEU A 220 12.43 -24.72 -6.33
N TRP A 221 13.52 -24.83 -7.09
CA TRP A 221 14.36 -26.04 -7.11
C TRP A 221 15.37 -26.10 -5.97
N ASN A 222 15.49 -25.02 -5.18
CA ASN A 222 16.20 -25.05 -3.90
C ASN A 222 15.25 -25.29 -2.71
N HIS A 223 13.95 -25.47 -2.96
CA HIS A 223 12.93 -25.76 -1.95
C HIS A 223 12.94 -24.77 -0.78
N ARG A 224 13.02 -23.48 -1.10
CA ARG A 224 13.13 -22.39 -0.11
C ARG A 224 12.48 -21.12 -0.60
N ILE A 225 12.16 -20.24 0.34
CA ILE A 225 11.84 -18.84 0.08
C ILE A 225 13.01 -17.97 0.56
N VAL A 226 13.47 -17.08 -0.31
CA VAL A 226 14.58 -16.17 -0.03
C VAL A 226 14.07 -14.73 -0.07
N GLN A 227 14.43 -13.93 0.93
CA GLN A 227 14.20 -12.49 0.97
C GLN A 227 15.49 -11.75 0.61
N TRP A 228 15.43 -10.87 -0.38
CA TRP A 228 16.51 -9.93 -0.71
C TRP A 228 16.08 -8.52 -0.33
N LYS A 229 16.88 -7.83 0.48
CA LYS A 229 16.67 -6.40 0.75
C LYS A 229 17.20 -5.58 -0.41
N CYS A 230 16.61 -4.40 -0.63
CA CYS A 230 17.07 -3.49 -1.69
C CYS A 230 18.58 -3.21 -1.57
N GLY A 231 19.33 -3.50 -2.62
CA GLY A 231 20.79 -3.31 -2.69
C GLY A 231 21.63 -4.40 -2.00
N ALA A 232 21.02 -5.46 -1.45
CA ALA A 232 21.74 -6.57 -0.87
C ALA A 232 22.49 -7.37 -1.95
N LYS A 233 23.66 -7.94 -1.59
CA LYS A 233 24.44 -8.83 -2.47
C LYS A 233 24.05 -10.31 -2.34
N GLU A 234 23.35 -10.64 -1.26
CA GLU A 234 22.90 -11.97 -0.92
C GLU A 234 21.54 -11.90 -0.24
N GLY A 235 20.78 -12.97 -0.36
CA GLY A 235 19.48 -13.11 0.27
C GLY A 235 19.55 -13.78 1.64
N GLN A 236 18.43 -13.71 2.35
CA GLN A 236 18.21 -14.41 3.60
C GLN A 236 17.12 -15.46 3.41
N ILE A 237 17.36 -16.70 3.85
CA ILE A 237 16.32 -17.74 3.84
C ILE A 237 15.31 -17.39 4.94
N ILE A 238 14.04 -17.27 4.55
CA ILE A 238 12.93 -16.93 5.45
C ILE A 238 11.96 -18.10 5.66
N ALA A 239 11.94 -19.07 4.74
CA ALA A 239 11.22 -20.33 4.88
C ALA A 239 11.88 -21.44 4.03
N GLY A 240 11.74 -22.69 4.46
CA GLY A 240 12.39 -23.83 3.82
C GLY A 240 13.92 -23.81 3.98
N GLY A 241 14.63 -24.39 3.02
CA GLY A 241 16.10 -24.48 3.03
C GLY A 241 16.69 -25.61 3.87
N ASN A 242 15.85 -26.39 4.57
CA ASN A 242 16.26 -27.58 5.34
C ASN A 242 16.09 -28.89 4.53
N GLY A 243 16.34 -28.81 3.22
CA GLY A 243 16.11 -29.89 2.27
C GLY A 243 14.66 -30.01 1.80
N LYS A 244 14.47 -30.77 0.70
CA LYS A 244 13.16 -31.13 0.15
C LYS A 244 12.41 -32.02 1.13
N GLY A 245 11.18 -31.66 1.47
CA GLY A 245 10.32 -32.51 2.30
C GLY A 245 9.07 -31.82 2.80
N ASN A 246 8.27 -32.53 3.59
CA ASN A 246 7.02 -32.03 4.17
C ASN A 246 7.11 -31.77 5.69
N GLY A 247 8.28 -32.01 6.30
CA GLY A 247 8.53 -31.82 7.72
C GLY A 247 8.54 -30.35 8.15
N MET A 248 8.70 -30.13 9.45
CA MET A 248 8.84 -28.77 10.01
C MET A 248 10.08 -28.10 9.44
N GLY A 249 9.92 -26.87 8.93
CA GLY A 249 11.05 -26.14 8.36
C GLY A 249 11.40 -26.58 6.93
N GLN A 250 10.68 -27.53 6.33
CA GLN A 250 10.89 -28.01 4.96
C GLN A 250 9.78 -27.54 4.03
N LEU A 251 10.18 -27.30 2.78
CA LEU A 251 9.29 -27.06 1.64
C LEU A 251 9.64 -28.07 0.54
N ASN A 252 8.77 -28.18 -0.44
CA ASN A 252 8.98 -29.00 -1.62
C ASN A 252 8.44 -28.25 -2.84
N GLU A 253 9.36 -27.61 -3.56
CA GLU A 253 9.09 -26.91 -4.82
C GLU A 253 8.00 -25.84 -4.64
N PRO A 254 8.25 -24.84 -3.77
CA PRO A 254 7.29 -23.79 -3.56
C PRO A 254 7.15 -22.95 -4.84
N SER A 255 5.93 -22.86 -5.38
CA SER A 255 5.70 -22.16 -6.65
C SER A 255 5.49 -20.65 -6.46
N ASP A 256 4.94 -20.24 -5.32
CA ASP A 256 4.55 -18.85 -5.09
C ASP A 256 4.60 -18.43 -3.63
N VAL A 257 4.75 -17.12 -3.40
CA VAL A 257 4.83 -16.50 -2.07
C VAL A 257 4.16 -15.14 -2.08
N ILE A 258 3.34 -14.86 -1.06
CA ILE A 258 2.78 -13.54 -0.80
C ILE A 258 3.02 -13.12 0.66
N VAL A 259 3.09 -11.82 0.92
CA VAL A 259 3.24 -11.29 2.29
C VAL A 259 1.89 -10.80 2.80
N ASP A 260 1.49 -11.35 3.93
CA ASP A 260 0.38 -10.84 4.72
C ASP A 260 0.90 -9.75 5.66
N GLN A 261 0.81 -8.50 5.20
CA GLN A 261 1.28 -7.32 5.92
C GLN A 261 0.59 -7.11 7.27
N LYS A 262 -0.67 -7.55 7.43
CA LYS A 262 -1.43 -7.37 8.68
C LYS A 262 -0.89 -8.25 9.80
N ASN A 263 -0.51 -9.49 9.47
CA ASN A 263 0.01 -10.46 10.45
C ASN A 263 1.54 -10.60 10.41
N HIS A 264 2.23 -9.76 9.63
CA HIS A 264 3.67 -9.84 9.41
C HIS A 264 4.16 -11.23 9.02
N SER A 265 3.35 -11.99 8.29
CA SER A 265 3.61 -13.39 7.94
C SER A 265 3.71 -13.55 6.42
N ILE A 266 4.32 -14.65 5.97
CA ILE A 266 4.34 -15.02 4.55
C ILE A 266 3.45 -16.22 4.33
N ILE A 267 2.75 -16.25 3.20
CA ILE A 267 1.92 -17.37 2.76
C ILE A 267 2.57 -17.96 1.53
N ILE A 268 2.76 -19.27 1.51
CA ILE A 268 3.55 -20.00 0.53
C ILE A 268 2.71 -21.11 -0.06
N ALA A 269 2.71 -21.21 -1.40
CA ALA A 269 2.20 -22.37 -2.13
C ALA A 269 3.32 -23.40 -2.14
N ASP A 270 3.17 -24.45 -1.34
CA ASP A 270 4.14 -25.54 -1.18
C ASP A 270 3.67 -26.71 -2.06
N SER A 271 3.89 -26.56 -3.36
CA SER A 271 3.09 -27.16 -4.43
C SER A 271 3.21 -28.67 -4.50
N GLU A 272 4.42 -29.21 -4.43
CA GLU A 272 4.62 -30.66 -4.43
C GLU A 272 4.24 -31.32 -3.10
N ASN A 273 4.16 -30.54 -2.02
CA ASN A 273 3.56 -30.98 -0.76
C ASN A 273 2.03 -30.79 -0.73
N ARG A 274 1.45 -30.26 -1.81
CA ARG A 274 0.01 -30.09 -2.02
C ARG A 274 -0.67 -29.34 -0.88
N ARG A 275 -0.04 -28.25 -0.43
CA ARG A 275 -0.49 -27.47 0.73
C ARG A 275 -0.16 -25.99 0.59
N VAL A 276 -0.94 -25.15 1.25
CA VAL A 276 -0.61 -23.74 1.47
C VAL A 276 -0.22 -23.56 2.93
N THR A 277 0.94 -22.94 3.16
CA THR A 277 1.49 -22.75 4.52
C THR A 277 1.69 -21.28 4.83
N ARG A 278 1.47 -20.91 6.09
CA ARG A 278 1.83 -19.60 6.65
C ARG A 278 3.07 -19.75 7.51
N TRP A 279 3.99 -18.81 7.37
CA TRP A 279 5.23 -18.76 8.13
C TRP A 279 5.37 -17.42 8.83
N PHE A 280 5.71 -17.47 10.12
CA PHE A 280 5.93 -16.30 10.97
C PHE A 280 6.97 -16.63 12.03
N ASN A 281 8.06 -15.86 12.12
CA ASN A 281 9.12 -16.05 13.12
C ASN A 281 9.55 -17.52 13.27
N GLN A 282 9.88 -18.19 12.16
CA GLN A 282 10.26 -19.62 12.07
C GLN A 282 9.17 -20.63 12.49
N LYS A 283 7.97 -20.17 12.89
CA LYS A 283 6.81 -21.03 13.08
C LYS A 283 6.13 -21.28 11.74
N GLN A 284 5.84 -22.54 11.48
CA GLN A 284 5.12 -23.00 10.30
C GLN A 284 3.71 -23.43 10.70
N GLN A 285 2.71 -22.93 9.98
CA GLN A 285 1.32 -23.31 10.10
C GLN A 285 0.83 -23.77 8.72
N ILE A 286 0.18 -24.93 8.66
CA ILE A 286 -0.52 -25.35 7.44
C ILE A 286 -1.88 -24.67 7.43
N LEU A 287 -2.16 -23.88 6.40
CA LEU A 287 -3.45 -23.23 6.20
C LEU A 287 -4.40 -24.18 5.45
N ILE A 288 -4.00 -24.63 4.26
CA ILE A 288 -4.83 -25.44 3.36
C ILE A 288 -4.07 -26.74 3.05
N LYS A 289 -4.79 -27.88 3.06
CA LYS A 289 -4.26 -29.22 2.77
C LYS A 289 -4.90 -29.79 1.50
N ASN A 290 -4.20 -30.71 0.85
CA ASN A 290 -4.70 -31.50 -0.28
C ASN A 290 -5.11 -30.68 -1.51
N ILE A 291 -4.40 -29.57 -1.75
CA ILE A 291 -4.63 -28.68 -2.90
C ILE A 291 -3.40 -28.69 -3.81
N ASP A 292 -3.62 -28.78 -5.11
CA ASP A 292 -2.55 -28.74 -6.11
C ASP A 292 -2.27 -27.26 -6.43
N CYS A 293 -1.76 -26.55 -5.43
CA CYS A 293 -1.61 -25.10 -5.46
C CYS A 293 -0.47 -24.65 -6.38
N TRP A 294 -0.71 -23.60 -7.17
CA TRP A 294 0.33 -22.97 -7.97
C TRP A 294 0.46 -21.46 -7.74
N GLY A 295 -0.63 -20.72 -7.90
CA GLY A 295 -0.65 -19.27 -7.71
C GLY A 295 -1.39 -18.87 -6.44
N LEU A 296 -0.93 -17.79 -5.81
CA LEU A 296 -1.54 -17.19 -4.63
C LEU A 296 -1.84 -15.71 -4.86
N THR A 297 -2.96 -15.24 -4.32
CA THR A 297 -3.18 -13.81 -4.11
C THR A 297 -4.10 -13.58 -2.92
N MET A 298 -4.04 -12.39 -2.32
CA MET A 298 -4.88 -12.03 -1.19
C MET A 298 -5.45 -10.63 -1.40
N ASP A 299 -6.76 -10.49 -1.21
CA ASP A 299 -7.42 -9.19 -1.35
C ASP A 299 -7.29 -8.33 -0.07
N LYS A 300 -7.68 -7.06 -0.17
CA LYS A 300 -7.68 -6.09 0.94
C LYS A 300 -8.54 -6.52 2.14
N HIS A 301 -9.55 -7.36 1.89
CA HIS A 301 -10.46 -7.90 2.90
C HIS A 301 -9.90 -9.14 3.60
N GLY A 302 -8.77 -9.68 3.12
CA GLY A 302 -8.10 -10.84 3.69
C GLY A 302 -8.64 -12.18 3.18
N PHE A 303 -9.31 -12.21 2.03
CA PHE A 303 -9.59 -13.48 1.37
C PHE A 303 -8.36 -13.95 0.61
N LEU A 304 -8.00 -15.22 0.81
CA LEU A 304 -6.92 -15.89 0.12
C LEU A 304 -7.48 -16.65 -1.08
N TYR A 305 -6.91 -16.39 -2.25
CA TYR A 305 -7.25 -17.06 -3.50
C TYR A 305 -6.09 -17.98 -3.89
N VAL A 306 -6.41 -19.21 -4.25
CA VAL A 306 -5.44 -20.24 -4.60
C VAL A 306 -5.89 -20.93 -5.88
N SER A 307 -4.96 -21.13 -6.82
CA SER A 307 -5.25 -21.89 -8.03
C SER A 307 -5.13 -23.37 -7.71
N ASP A 308 -6.14 -24.16 -8.07
CA ASP A 308 -6.12 -25.60 -7.93
C ASP A 308 -5.94 -26.24 -9.30
N TRP A 309 -4.72 -26.72 -9.54
CA TRP A 309 -4.33 -27.29 -10.82
C TRP A 309 -5.07 -28.59 -11.13
N LYS A 310 -5.43 -29.36 -10.10
CA LYS A 310 -6.12 -30.66 -10.24
C LYS A 310 -7.49 -30.50 -10.85
N TYR A 311 -8.23 -29.48 -10.40
CA TYR A 311 -9.62 -29.25 -10.78
C TYR A 311 -9.80 -28.12 -11.80
N ASN A 312 -8.71 -27.48 -12.23
CA ASN A 312 -8.73 -26.36 -13.17
C ASN A 312 -9.63 -25.22 -12.69
N GLU A 313 -9.43 -24.80 -11.45
CA GLU A 313 -10.27 -23.78 -10.82
C GLU A 313 -9.46 -22.88 -9.89
N VAL A 314 -10.08 -21.79 -9.48
CA VAL A 314 -9.58 -20.90 -8.44
C VAL A 314 -10.56 -20.95 -7.28
N ARG A 315 -10.02 -21.21 -6.10
CA ARG A 315 -10.77 -21.29 -4.86
C ARG A 315 -10.40 -20.14 -3.94
N ARG A 316 -11.38 -19.67 -3.17
CA ARG A 316 -11.26 -18.58 -2.20
C ARG A 316 -11.54 -19.10 -0.79
N TRP A 317 -10.69 -18.72 0.15
CA TRP A 317 -10.89 -18.93 1.58
C TRP A 317 -10.94 -17.60 2.31
N LYS A 318 -11.81 -17.52 3.31
CA LYS A 318 -11.73 -16.45 4.31
C LYS A 318 -10.65 -16.78 5.32
N MET A 319 -9.90 -15.77 5.73
CA MET A 319 -9.07 -15.83 6.93
C MET A 319 -9.85 -16.49 8.08
N GLU A 320 -9.17 -17.39 8.80
CA GLU A 320 -9.69 -18.13 9.98
C GLU A 320 -10.61 -19.33 9.67
N GLU A 321 -11.01 -19.55 8.41
CA GLU A 321 -11.88 -20.67 7.99
C GLU A 321 -11.20 -21.63 7.00
N TYR A 322 -9.89 -21.85 7.10
CA TYR A 322 -9.12 -22.65 6.13
C TYR A 322 -9.36 -24.17 6.19
N ASN A 323 -10.15 -24.64 7.15
CA ASN A 323 -10.50 -26.06 7.28
C ASN A 323 -11.66 -26.49 6.37
N ASN A 324 -12.30 -25.55 5.67
CA ASN A 324 -13.32 -25.86 4.66
C ASN A 324 -12.68 -26.07 3.28
N ASN A 325 -13.44 -26.63 2.34
CA ASN A 325 -12.95 -26.89 0.98
C ASN A 325 -12.73 -25.61 0.14
N GLY A 326 -12.94 -24.42 0.70
CA GLY A 326 -12.94 -23.16 -0.05
C GLY A 326 -14.14 -23.03 -0.97
N ILE A 327 -14.38 -21.80 -1.45
CA ILE A 327 -15.44 -21.49 -2.41
C ILE A 327 -14.80 -21.38 -3.79
N VAL A 328 -15.31 -22.13 -4.77
CA VAL A 328 -14.90 -21.97 -6.17
C VAL A 328 -15.38 -20.60 -6.67
N VAL A 329 -14.45 -19.78 -7.15
CA VAL A 329 -14.75 -18.41 -7.63
C VAL A 329 -14.48 -18.21 -9.12
N ALA A 330 -13.69 -19.08 -9.75
CA ALA A 330 -13.50 -19.10 -11.19
C ALA A 330 -13.09 -20.50 -11.67
N GLY A 331 -13.42 -20.85 -12.92
CA GLY A 331 -13.19 -22.19 -13.45
C GLY A 331 -14.25 -23.19 -12.96
N GLY A 332 -13.85 -24.46 -12.79
CA GLY A 332 -14.70 -25.51 -12.23
C GLY A 332 -15.59 -26.25 -13.24
N ASN A 333 -15.65 -25.80 -14.50
CA ASN A 333 -16.38 -26.51 -15.57
C ASN A 333 -15.49 -27.44 -16.40
N GLY A 334 -14.48 -28.01 -15.76
CA GLY A 334 -13.51 -28.91 -16.40
C GLY A 334 -12.45 -28.18 -17.22
N LYS A 335 -11.60 -29.00 -17.86
CA LYS A 335 -10.47 -28.52 -18.67
C LYS A 335 -10.96 -27.99 -20.01
N GLY A 336 -10.59 -26.75 -20.36
CA GLY A 336 -10.96 -26.19 -21.67
C GLY A 336 -10.64 -24.71 -21.84
N ASN A 337 -11.14 -24.14 -22.92
CA ASN A 337 -10.94 -22.74 -23.34
C ASN A 337 -12.27 -21.97 -23.50
N HIS A 338 -13.39 -22.52 -23.03
CA HIS A 338 -14.69 -21.85 -22.99
C HIS A 338 -14.89 -21.08 -21.69
N LEU A 339 -15.99 -20.31 -21.60
CA LEU A 339 -16.34 -19.54 -20.41
C LEU A 339 -16.37 -20.45 -19.16
N ASN A 340 -15.69 -20.03 -18.08
CA ASN A 340 -15.54 -20.78 -16.83
C ASN A 340 -14.87 -22.16 -16.96
N GLN A 341 -14.10 -22.40 -18.02
CA GLN A 341 -13.16 -23.53 -18.11
C GLN A 341 -11.74 -22.99 -18.05
N PHE A 342 -10.89 -23.65 -17.26
CA PHE A 342 -9.45 -23.38 -17.26
C PHE A 342 -8.69 -24.61 -17.72
N ASP A 343 -7.46 -24.42 -18.15
CA ASP A 343 -6.51 -25.51 -18.36
C ASP A 343 -5.24 -25.16 -17.60
N GLY A 344 -5.18 -25.62 -16.35
CA GLY A 344 -4.04 -25.40 -15.47
C GLY A 344 -3.85 -23.95 -15.02
N PRO A 345 -4.80 -23.35 -14.26
CA PRO A 345 -4.65 -22.00 -13.75
C PRO A 345 -3.41 -21.92 -12.85
N SER A 346 -2.51 -21.01 -13.18
CA SER A 346 -1.18 -20.94 -12.54
C SER A 346 -0.92 -19.63 -11.81
N PHE A 347 -1.50 -18.52 -12.27
CA PHE A 347 -1.36 -17.21 -11.64
C PHE A 347 -2.74 -16.59 -11.47
N ILE A 348 -2.93 -15.90 -10.35
CA ILE A 348 -4.18 -15.26 -10.01
C ILE A 348 -3.87 -13.81 -9.68
N PHE A 349 -4.63 -12.92 -10.30
CA PHE A 349 -4.71 -11.52 -9.89
C PHE A 349 -6.16 -11.23 -9.55
N GLU A 350 -6.39 -10.64 -8.39
CA GLU A 350 -7.73 -10.25 -7.94
C GLU A 350 -8.00 -8.80 -8.37
N LYS A 351 -9.11 -8.60 -9.09
CA LYS A 351 -9.70 -7.30 -9.44
C LYS A 351 -11.20 -7.50 -9.41
N ASP A 352 -11.96 -6.54 -8.88
CA ASP A 352 -13.43 -6.55 -8.69
C ASP A 352 -14.23 -6.94 -9.96
N ALA A 353 -14.21 -8.22 -10.34
CA ALA A 353 -14.79 -8.74 -11.57
C ALA A 353 -16.02 -9.61 -11.25
N LYS A 354 -17.15 -9.29 -11.89
CA LYS A 354 -18.42 -10.03 -11.75
C LYS A 354 -18.56 -11.20 -12.73
N GLN A 355 -17.73 -11.22 -13.78
CA GLN A 355 -17.74 -12.25 -14.82
C GLN A 355 -16.33 -12.44 -15.41
N GLY A 356 -16.02 -13.65 -15.88
CA GLY A 356 -14.78 -13.93 -16.60
C GLY A 356 -14.82 -13.41 -18.03
N ILE A 357 -13.86 -12.58 -18.41
CA ILE A 357 -13.64 -12.14 -19.79
C ILE A 357 -12.19 -12.39 -20.20
N VAL A 358 -11.95 -12.60 -21.49
CA VAL A 358 -10.59 -12.67 -22.02
C VAL A 358 -10.05 -11.25 -22.16
N VAL A 359 -8.99 -10.93 -21.43
CA VAL A 359 -8.37 -9.60 -21.39
C VAL A 359 -7.00 -9.54 -22.07
N ALA A 360 -6.39 -10.71 -22.33
CA ALA A 360 -5.14 -10.86 -23.04
C ALA A 360 -5.11 -12.22 -23.75
N GLY A 361 -4.55 -12.29 -24.96
CA GLY A 361 -4.54 -13.50 -25.77
C GLY A 361 -5.92 -13.85 -26.36
N GLY A 362 -6.30 -15.13 -26.30
CA GLY A 362 -7.58 -15.64 -26.83
C GLY A 362 -7.58 -16.07 -28.30
N ASN A 363 -6.53 -15.75 -29.07
CA ASN A 363 -6.44 -16.06 -30.50
C ASN A 363 -5.57 -17.30 -30.80
N GLY A 364 -5.60 -18.28 -29.90
CA GLY A 364 -4.81 -19.51 -29.98
C GLY A 364 -3.35 -19.34 -29.52
N LYS A 365 -2.60 -20.46 -29.59
CA LYS A 365 -1.18 -20.51 -29.22
C LYS A 365 -0.30 -19.97 -30.35
N GLY A 366 0.66 -19.11 -30.04
CA GLY A 366 1.60 -18.59 -31.05
C GLY A 366 2.40 -17.38 -30.58
N GLY A 367 3.17 -16.80 -31.48
CA GLY A 367 4.09 -15.69 -31.19
C GLY A 367 3.60 -14.30 -31.64
N ASN A 368 2.40 -14.22 -32.23
CA ASN A 368 1.83 -12.93 -32.63
C ASN A 368 1.43 -12.09 -31.40
N LEU A 369 1.23 -10.79 -31.57
CA LEU A 369 0.93 -9.88 -30.47
C LEU A 369 -0.47 -10.08 -29.87
N ASN A 370 -1.36 -10.79 -30.56
CA ASN A 370 -2.67 -11.21 -30.08
C ASN A 370 -2.70 -12.67 -29.57
N GLN A 371 -1.54 -13.33 -29.53
CA GLN A 371 -1.35 -14.72 -29.12
C GLN A 371 -0.38 -14.84 -27.94
N LEU A 372 -0.51 -15.94 -27.20
CA LEU A 372 0.35 -16.30 -26.08
C LEU A 372 0.82 -17.75 -26.25
N LEU A 373 2.00 -18.07 -25.71
CA LEU A 373 2.54 -19.43 -25.69
C LEU A 373 3.02 -19.76 -24.28
N HIS A 374 2.22 -20.57 -23.57
CA HIS A 374 2.42 -20.92 -22.16
C HIS A 374 2.66 -19.68 -21.29
N PRO A 375 1.66 -18.79 -21.13
CA PRO A 375 1.78 -17.68 -20.20
C PRO A 375 1.92 -18.22 -18.77
N ARG A 376 2.83 -17.63 -18.00
CA ARG A 376 3.24 -18.11 -16.66
C ARG A 376 3.38 -16.97 -15.64
N GLY A 377 2.68 -15.87 -15.83
CA GLY A 377 2.72 -14.75 -14.92
C GLY A 377 1.84 -13.65 -15.42
N VAL A 378 1.13 -13.01 -14.51
CA VAL A 378 0.28 -11.86 -14.83
C VAL A 378 0.33 -10.86 -13.68
N VAL A 379 0.44 -9.59 -14.03
CA VAL A 379 0.34 -8.48 -13.08
C VAL A 379 -0.40 -7.33 -13.74
N VAL A 380 -1.12 -6.55 -12.94
CA VAL A 380 -1.82 -5.35 -13.40
C VAL A 380 -1.20 -4.14 -12.73
N ASP A 381 -0.90 -3.10 -13.50
CA ASP A 381 -0.39 -1.85 -12.95
C ASP A 381 -1.52 -0.98 -12.35
N HIS A 382 -1.14 0.15 -11.73
CA HIS A 382 -2.10 1.09 -11.14
C HIS A 382 -3.01 1.79 -12.18
N LEU A 383 -2.68 1.70 -13.47
CA LEU A 383 -3.50 2.21 -14.58
C LEU A 383 -4.45 1.14 -15.14
N GLY A 384 -4.40 -0.09 -14.62
CA GLY A 384 -5.21 -1.21 -15.09
C GLY A 384 -4.66 -1.91 -16.34
N GLN A 385 -3.42 -1.61 -16.77
CA GLN A 385 -2.76 -2.30 -17.87
C GLN A 385 -2.28 -3.68 -17.41
N ILE A 386 -2.46 -4.69 -18.25
CA ILE A 386 -2.18 -6.09 -17.92
C ILE A 386 -0.86 -6.49 -18.55
N TYR A 387 0.06 -7.00 -17.74
CA TYR A 387 1.36 -7.49 -18.17
C TYR A 387 1.39 -9.01 -18.02
N VAL A 388 1.66 -9.71 -19.11
CA VAL A 388 1.70 -11.17 -19.16
C VAL A 388 3.11 -11.66 -19.48
N ALA A 389 3.62 -12.56 -18.65
CA ALA A 389 4.85 -13.29 -18.90
C ALA A 389 4.58 -14.42 -19.90
N ASP A 390 4.85 -14.15 -21.17
CA ASP A 390 4.67 -15.06 -22.29
C ASP A 390 5.93 -15.94 -22.42
N CYS A 391 6.01 -16.91 -21.51
CA CYS A 391 7.25 -17.60 -21.13
C CYS A 391 7.96 -18.28 -22.32
N MET A 392 7.24 -19.04 -23.14
CA MET A 392 7.83 -19.76 -24.27
C MET A 392 8.09 -18.87 -25.48
N ASN A 393 7.51 -17.67 -25.52
CA ASN A 393 7.90 -16.63 -26.47
C ASN A 393 9.02 -15.72 -25.93
N HIS A 394 9.50 -15.97 -24.71
CA HIS A 394 10.60 -15.24 -24.06
C HIS A 394 10.39 -13.72 -24.04
N ARG A 395 9.17 -13.31 -23.66
CA ARG A 395 8.78 -11.91 -23.64
C ARG A 395 7.77 -11.61 -22.54
N VAL A 396 7.72 -10.36 -22.10
CA VAL A 396 6.59 -9.81 -21.35
C VAL A 396 5.82 -8.90 -22.29
N VAL A 397 4.51 -9.13 -22.38
CA VAL A 397 3.62 -8.38 -23.27
C VAL A 397 2.57 -7.66 -22.43
N ARG A 398 2.35 -6.39 -22.76
CA ARG A 398 1.41 -5.49 -22.10
C ARG A 398 0.15 -5.34 -22.94
N TRP A 399 -1.02 -5.50 -22.32
CA TRP A 399 -2.33 -5.19 -22.90
C TRP A 399 -2.95 -4.00 -22.20
N CYS A 400 -3.37 -3.02 -22.99
CA CYS A 400 -4.20 -1.92 -22.51
C CYS A 400 -5.69 -2.27 -22.66
N GLU A 401 -6.53 -1.69 -21.81
CA GLU A 401 -7.99 -1.93 -21.86
C GLU A 401 -8.55 -1.65 -23.27
N GLY A 402 -9.34 -2.60 -23.79
CA GLY A 402 -9.98 -2.51 -25.10
C GLY A 402 -9.08 -2.78 -26.31
N LYS A 403 -7.80 -3.13 -26.13
CA LYS A 403 -6.91 -3.52 -27.24
C LYS A 403 -7.01 -5.02 -27.56
N SER A 404 -7.07 -5.34 -28.85
CA SER A 404 -7.09 -6.71 -29.38
C SER A 404 -5.69 -7.36 -29.45
N GLU A 405 -4.64 -6.56 -29.40
CA GLU A 405 -3.24 -7.00 -29.40
C GLU A 405 -2.45 -6.33 -28.28
N GLY A 406 -1.43 -7.02 -27.79
CA GLY A 406 -0.51 -6.51 -26.79
C GLY A 406 0.73 -5.88 -27.41
N GLU A 407 1.55 -5.26 -26.57
CA GLU A 407 2.84 -4.69 -26.94
C GLU A 407 3.96 -5.37 -26.15
N THR A 408 5.03 -5.79 -26.82
CA THR A 408 6.17 -6.39 -26.12
C THR A 408 6.96 -5.31 -25.37
N VAL A 409 7.02 -5.42 -24.04
CA VAL A 409 7.70 -4.46 -23.16
C VAL A 409 9.06 -4.98 -22.68
N VAL A 410 9.21 -6.30 -22.53
CA VAL A 410 10.46 -6.97 -22.18
C VAL A 410 10.69 -8.15 -23.14
N GLY A 411 11.93 -8.35 -23.60
CA GLY A 411 12.28 -9.50 -24.45
C GLY A 411 11.78 -9.40 -25.91
N GLY A 412 11.58 -10.55 -26.56
CA GLY A 412 10.94 -10.64 -27.88
C GLY A 412 11.77 -10.31 -29.13
N ASN A 413 13.06 -9.95 -29.02
CA ASN A 413 13.87 -9.61 -30.19
C ASN A 413 14.42 -10.84 -30.94
N LYS A 414 14.01 -11.01 -32.20
CA LYS A 414 14.53 -12.02 -33.16
C LYS A 414 15.99 -11.81 -33.59
N ARG A 415 16.71 -10.77 -33.11
CA ARG A 415 18.10 -10.49 -33.49
C ARG A 415 19.07 -10.89 -32.37
N ARG A 416 20.04 -11.74 -32.72
CA ARG A 416 20.95 -12.47 -31.81
C ARG A 416 21.83 -11.63 -30.86
N ASN A 417 21.92 -10.31 -30.94
CA ASN A 417 23.09 -9.58 -30.41
C ASN A 417 22.84 -8.28 -29.62
N GLN A 418 21.86 -8.22 -28.70
CA GLN A 418 21.86 -7.19 -27.64
C GLN A 418 21.38 -7.77 -26.30
N SER A 419 21.83 -7.14 -25.21
CA SER A 419 21.77 -7.47 -23.77
C SER A 419 20.39 -7.82 -23.15
N ASN A 420 19.34 -8.01 -23.95
CA ASN A 420 17.95 -8.05 -23.47
C ASN A 420 17.31 -9.43 -23.58
N ARG A 421 18.02 -10.46 -23.11
CA ARG A 421 17.50 -11.84 -23.10
C ARG A 421 16.91 -12.18 -21.74
N SER A 422 15.68 -11.76 -21.45
CA SER A 422 14.86 -12.54 -20.51
C SER A 422 14.51 -13.84 -21.23
N LYS A 423 14.96 -14.99 -20.73
CA LYS A 423 14.66 -16.29 -21.32
C LYS A 423 13.75 -17.03 -20.37
N GLY A 424 12.45 -16.82 -20.51
CA GLY A 424 11.46 -17.48 -19.67
C GLY A 424 11.07 -16.61 -18.48
N PRO A 425 10.43 -15.45 -18.73
CA PRO A 425 9.76 -14.73 -17.66
C PRO A 425 8.71 -15.66 -17.03
N MET A 426 8.73 -15.75 -15.71
CA MET A 426 7.78 -16.52 -14.91
C MET A 426 6.97 -15.55 -14.06
N GLY A 427 7.37 -15.31 -12.82
CA GLY A 427 6.73 -14.31 -11.95
C GLY A 427 6.97 -12.88 -12.41
N LEU A 428 5.94 -12.04 -12.23
CA LEU A 428 5.96 -10.60 -12.45
C LEU A 428 5.44 -9.91 -11.19
N SER A 429 6.03 -8.79 -10.81
CA SER A 429 5.53 -7.92 -9.73
C SER A 429 5.93 -6.48 -9.99
N PHE A 430 5.11 -5.54 -9.53
CA PHE A 430 5.49 -4.13 -9.45
C PHE A 430 5.94 -3.77 -8.04
N ASP A 431 6.79 -2.73 -7.93
CA ASP A 431 6.92 -1.96 -6.68
C ASP A 431 5.98 -0.74 -6.70
N ASP A 432 5.89 -0.03 -5.57
CA ASP A 432 5.04 1.16 -5.42
C ASP A 432 5.46 2.33 -6.32
N GLU A 433 6.66 2.29 -6.92
CA GLU A 433 7.15 3.28 -7.89
C GLU A 433 6.82 2.91 -9.34
N GLY A 434 6.19 1.75 -9.57
CA GLY A 434 5.84 1.24 -10.90
C GLY A 434 6.99 0.55 -11.64
N ASN A 435 8.09 0.22 -10.97
CA ASN A 435 9.16 -0.58 -11.58
C ASN A 435 8.71 -2.04 -11.68
N LEU A 436 8.93 -2.66 -12.85
CA LEU A 436 8.56 -4.05 -13.10
C LEU A 436 9.71 -4.99 -12.73
N TYR A 437 9.44 -5.97 -11.88
CA TYR A 437 10.35 -7.04 -11.53
C TYR A 437 9.93 -8.31 -12.26
N VAL A 438 10.92 -9.00 -12.85
CA VAL A 438 10.70 -10.21 -13.64
C VAL A 438 11.59 -11.32 -13.10
N ALA A 439 10.99 -12.46 -12.77
CA ALA A 439 11.72 -13.70 -12.50
C ALA A 439 12.15 -14.33 -13.82
N ASP A 440 13.44 -14.25 -14.13
CA ASP A 440 14.04 -14.83 -15.33
C ASP A 440 14.48 -16.25 -15.04
N PHE A 441 13.59 -17.20 -15.28
CA PHE A 441 13.70 -18.58 -14.80
C PHE A 441 14.92 -19.31 -15.36
N ASN A 442 15.20 -19.20 -16.66
CA ASN A 442 16.33 -19.90 -17.28
C ASN A 442 17.69 -19.25 -16.98
N TYR A 443 17.70 -18.02 -16.46
CA TYR A 443 18.93 -17.33 -16.04
C TYR A 443 19.06 -17.20 -14.53
N HIS A 444 18.14 -17.78 -13.76
CA HIS A 444 18.19 -17.89 -12.30
C HIS A 444 18.46 -16.55 -11.61
N ARG A 445 17.72 -15.53 -12.02
CA ARG A 445 17.89 -14.16 -11.54
C ARG A 445 16.56 -13.42 -11.54
N ILE A 446 16.51 -12.32 -10.78
CA ILE A 446 15.43 -11.35 -10.83
C ILE A 446 15.96 -10.08 -11.49
N GLU A 447 15.27 -9.61 -12.52
CA GLU A 447 15.59 -8.36 -13.21
C GLU A 447 14.56 -7.28 -12.85
N SER A 448 15.03 -6.10 -12.44
CA SER A 448 14.20 -4.91 -12.33
C SER A 448 14.31 -4.09 -13.61
N PHE A 449 13.16 -3.73 -14.18
CA PHE A 449 13.02 -2.79 -15.26
C PHE A 449 12.50 -1.50 -14.64
N LYS A 450 13.16 -0.38 -14.93
CA LYS A 450 12.71 0.94 -14.50
C LYS A 450 11.94 1.62 -15.61
N ILE A 451 10.82 2.24 -15.26
CA ILE A 451 10.19 3.22 -16.14
C ILE A 451 11.09 4.47 -16.06
N ILE A 452 11.76 4.80 -17.17
CA ILE A 452 12.46 6.08 -17.27
C ILE A 452 11.50 7.03 -17.97
N LEU A 453 11.02 8.02 -17.22
CA LEU A 453 10.20 9.15 -17.68
C LEU A 453 11.01 10.15 -18.51
#